data_AF-A0A838HTN7-F1
#
_entry.id   AF-A0A838HTN7-F1
#
_cell.length_a   1.000
_cell.length_b   1.000
_cell.length_c   1.000
_cell.angle_alpha   90.00
_cell.angle_beta   90.00
_cell.angle_gamma   90.00
#
_symmetry.space_group_name_H-M   'P 1'
#
loop_
_entity.id
_entity.type
_entity.pdbx_description
1 polymer ?
#
loop_
_entity_poly.entity_id
_entity_poly.type
_entity_poly.pdbx_seq_one_letter_code
_entity_poly.pdbx_strand_id
1 'polypeptide(L)'
;MRKTVRLFSEVGPEERLGAAIAQLPASARRALAMVADREDLPLTAGTWRSDDGGCLVANVVRVLAVDAERDQRTLDLRILELMPELSSLDLNRLIVAWDEAATQEGRTSDGALRRLLRGALTRAGVAAETPSRRAPS
;
A
#
# COMPACT_ATOMS: atom_id res chain seq x y z
N MET A 1 -5.52 6.97 -32.04
CA MET A 1 -5.32 6.57 -30.61
C MET A 1 -5.86 7.59 -29.59
N ARG A 2 -7.00 8.27 -29.84
CA ARG A 2 -7.58 9.28 -28.90
C ARG A 2 -8.78 8.78 -28.07
N LYS A 3 -9.30 7.57 -28.33
CA LYS A 3 -10.53 7.05 -27.68
C LYS A 3 -10.28 6.32 -26.36
N THR A 4 -9.13 5.67 -26.19
CA THR A 4 -8.83 4.86 -24.99
C THR A 4 -8.49 5.70 -23.76
N VAL A 5 -7.93 6.90 -23.96
CA VAL A 5 -7.52 7.81 -22.87
C VAL A 5 -8.73 8.42 -22.13
N ARG A 6 -9.90 8.53 -22.77
CA ARG A 6 -11.11 9.14 -22.17
C ARG A 6 -11.93 8.20 -21.29
N LEU A 7 -11.69 6.89 -21.34
CA LEU A 7 -12.40 5.92 -20.48
C LEU A 7 -11.72 5.76 -19.11
N PHE A 8 -10.43 6.05 -19.00
CA PHE A 8 -9.72 6.05 -17.71
C PHE A 8 -9.86 7.36 -16.92
N SER A 9 -10.51 8.38 -17.49
CA SER A 9 -10.79 9.65 -16.81
C SER A 9 -12.07 9.68 -15.97
N GLU A 10 -12.92 8.64 -16.03
CA GLU A 10 -14.14 8.58 -15.21
C GLU A 10 -13.89 8.04 -13.79
N VAL A 11 -12.92 7.14 -13.63
CA VAL A 11 -12.55 6.58 -12.33
C VAL A 11 -11.43 7.42 -11.73
N GLY A 12 -11.56 7.86 -10.48
CA GLY A 12 -10.52 8.64 -9.80
C GLY A 12 -9.27 7.80 -9.48
N PRO A 13 -8.08 8.40 -9.30
CA PRO A 13 -6.86 7.68 -8.91
C PRO A 13 -7.01 6.91 -7.59
N GLU A 14 -7.63 7.54 -6.58
CA GLU A 14 -7.94 6.89 -5.30
C GLU A 14 -8.89 5.69 -5.45
N GLU A 15 -9.82 5.75 -6.42
CA GLU A 15 -10.76 4.66 -6.71
C GLU A 15 -10.06 3.50 -7.43
N ARG A 16 -9.15 3.79 -8.36
CA ARG A 16 -8.27 2.77 -8.96
C ARG A 16 -7.40 2.10 -7.92
N LEU A 17 -6.84 2.87 -6.98
CA LEU A 17 -6.07 2.32 -5.87
C LEU A 17 -6.95 1.42 -4.98
N GLY A 18 -8.16 1.85 -4.65
CA GLY A 18 -9.13 1.02 -3.91
C GLY A 18 -9.46 -0.28 -4.63
N ALA A 19 -9.69 -0.25 -5.94
CA ALA A 19 -9.94 -1.45 -6.75
C ALA A 19 -8.73 -2.39 -6.80
N ALA A 20 -7.51 -1.85 -6.88
CA ALA A 20 -6.28 -2.65 -6.80
C ALA A 20 -6.16 -3.33 -5.43
N ILE A 21 -6.40 -2.59 -4.34
CA ILE A 21 -6.37 -3.14 -2.97
C ILE A 21 -7.42 -4.23 -2.77
N ALA A 22 -8.63 -4.06 -3.30
CA ALA A 22 -9.72 -5.03 -3.15
C ALA A 22 -9.38 -6.41 -3.76
N GLN A 23 -8.57 -6.44 -4.83
CA GLN A 23 -8.13 -7.68 -5.49
C GLN A 23 -7.01 -8.41 -4.72
N LEU A 24 -6.34 -7.74 -3.79
CA LEU A 24 -5.26 -8.34 -3.03
C LEU A 24 -5.77 -9.44 -2.08
N PRO A 25 -4.92 -10.42 -1.73
CA PRO A 25 -5.21 -11.35 -0.64
C PRO A 25 -5.49 -10.63 0.69
N ALA A 26 -6.25 -11.28 1.58
CA ALA A 26 -6.66 -10.68 2.84
C ALA A 26 -5.48 -10.25 3.74
N SER A 27 -4.40 -11.04 3.75
CA SER A 27 -3.14 -10.74 4.43
C SER A 27 -2.50 -9.44 3.94
N ALA A 28 -2.39 -9.26 2.63
CA ALA A 28 -1.86 -8.04 2.01
C ALA A 28 -2.73 -6.81 2.34
N ARG A 29 -4.07 -6.96 2.33
CA ARG A 29 -4.97 -5.87 2.76
C ARG A 29 -4.77 -5.49 4.23
N ARG A 30 -4.60 -6.47 5.12
CA ARG A 30 -4.30 -6.21 6.55
C ARG A 30 -2.94 -5.53 6.72
N ALA A 31 -1.92 -5.97 5.99
CA ALA A 31 -0.60 -5.34 6.03
C ALA A 31 -0.65 -3.86 5.62
N LEU A 32 -1.42 -3.54 4.57
CA LEU A 32 -1.64 -2.15 4.15
C LEU A 32 -2.38 -1.32 5.21
N ALA A 33 -3.36 -1.91 5.90
CA ALA A 33 -4.05 -1.24 7.01
C ALA A 33 -3.08 -0.94 8.17
N MET A 34 -2.24 -1.91 8.55
CA MET A 34 -1.19 -1.69 9.55
C MET A 34 -0.22 -0.57 9.15
N VAL A 35 0.21 -0.51 7.88
CA VAL A 35 1.06 0.59 7.40
C VAL A 35 0.34 1.94 7.52
N ALA A 36 -0.95 2.00 7.22
CA ALA A 36 -1.74 3.22 7.34
C ALA A 36 -1.81 3.75 8.79
N ASP A 37 -1.77 2.85 9.77
CA ASP A 37 -1.87 3.17 11.20
C ASP A 37 -0.51 3.44 11.89
N ARG A 38 0.60 2.96 11.30
CA ARG A 38 1.96 3.10 11.85
C ARG A 38 2.60 4.45 11.54
N GLU A 39 2.42 5.44 12.42
CA GLU A 39 2.96 6.79 12.28
C GLU A 39 4.48 6.91 12.57
N ASP A 40 5.08 5.87 13.13
CA ASP A 40 6.52 5.76 13.41
C ASP A 40 7.37 5.40 12.16
N LEU A 41 6.72 4.98 11.07
CA LEU A 41 7.38 4.62 9.81
C LEU A 41 7.05 5.68 8.75
N PRO A 42 8.01 6.47 8.24
CA PRO A 42 7.69 7.49 7.23
C PRO A 42 7.11 6.82 5.97
N LEU A 43 6.05 7.39 5.41
CA LEU A 43 5.46 7.00 4.14
C LEU A 43 5.82 8.05 3.08
N THR A 44 6.52 7.63 2.04
CA THR A 44 6.94 8.52 0.94
C THR A 44 6.40 8.02 -0.40
N ALA A 45 6.14 8.97 -1.29
CA ALA A 45 5.85 8.69 -2.69
C ALA A 45 7.16 8.60 -3.46
N GLY A 46 7.26 7.67 -4.42
CA GLY A 46 8.43 7.57 -5.29
C GLY A 46 9.19 6.27 -5.13
N THR A 47 10.49 6.31 -5.46
CA THR A 47 11.23 5.13 -5.91
C THR A 47 11.34 4.01 -4.87
N TRP A 48 10.79 2.87 -5.24
CA TRP A 48 10.79 1.56 -4.56
C TRP A 48 12.13 0.84 -4.52
N ARG A 49 13.23 1.57 -4.70
CA ARG A 49 14.57 0.99 -4.95
C ARG A 49 15.36 0.70 -3.68
N SER A 50 14.94 1.19 -2.52
CA SER A 50 15.66 1.00 -1.27
C SER A 50 14.74 0.95 -0.05
N ASP A 51 15.22 0.25 0.98
CA ASP A 51 14.57 0.12 2.29
C ASP A 51 14.51 1.46 3.06
N ASP A 52 15.44 2.38 2.76
CA ASP A 52 15.62 3.63 3.50
C ASP A 52 14.58 4.71 3.15
N GLY A 53 13.79 4.50 2.08
CA GLY A 53 12.91 5.52 1.52
C GLY A 53 11.56 5.66 2.21
N GLY A 54 11.06 4.63 2.90
CA GLY A 54 9.70 4.65 3.45
C GLY A 54 8.60 4.50 2.38
N CYS A 55 8.90 3.89 1.24
CA CYS A 55 7.88 3.56 0.24
C CYS A 55 6.88 2.52 0.80
N LEU A 56 5.68 2.44 0.22
CA LEU A 56 4.58 1.61 0.75
C LEU A 56 4.98 0.13 0.95
N VAL A 57 5.76 -0.42 0.02
CA VAL A 57 6.19 -1.82 -0.01
C VAL A 57 7.26 -2.07 1.04
N ALA A 58 8.22 -1.14 1.20
CA ALA A 58 9.20 -1.21 2.29
C ALA A 58 8.49 -1.21 3.65
N ASN A 59 7.46 -0.37 3.83
CA ASN A 59 6.69 -0.34 5.06
C ASN A 59 5.87 -1.62 5.27
N VAL A 60 5.31 -2.22 4.21
CA VAL A 60 4.68 -3.55 4.31
C VAL A 60 5.69 -4.60 4.79
N VAL A 61 6.90 -4.65 4.21
CA VAL A 61 7.96 -5.55 4.65
C VAL A 61 8.31 -5.30 6.12
N ARG A 62 8.49 -4.05 6.54
CA ARG A 62 8.82 -3.71 7.95
C ARG A 62 7.72 -4.06 8.93
N VAL A 63 6.47 -4.01 8.50
CA VAL A 63 5.31 -4.38 9.32
C VAL A 63 5.19 -5.90 9.48
N LEU A 64 5.50 -6.66 8.43
CA LEU A 64 5.39 -8.12 8.43
C LEU A 64 6.63 -8.81 9.00
N ALA A 65 7.82 -8.27 8.72
CA ALA A 65 9.09 -8.81 9.16
C ALA A 65 9.54 -8.12 10.45
N VAL A 66 8.88 -8.47 11.56
CA VAL A 66 9.33 -8.13 12.91
C VAL A 66 10.70 -8.80 13.10
N ASP A 67 11.77 -8.02 13.13
CA ASP A 67 13.16 -8.43 13.38
C ASP A 67 13.97 -9.06 12.23
N ALA A 68 13.58 -8.91 10.96
CA ALA A 68 14.45 -9.33 9.86
C ALA A 68 15.63 -8.37 9.66
N GLU A 69 16.86 -8.89 9.72
CA GLU A 69 18.07 -8.19 9.30
C GLU A 69 17.92 -7.62 7.88
N ARG A 70 18.74 -6.61 7.55
CA ARG A 70 18.79 -6.00 6.21
C ARG A 70 19.05 -7.06 5.14
N ASP A 71 17.98 -7.56 4.56
CA ASP A 71 18.00 -8.51 3.46
C ASP A 71 18.37 -7.78 2.16
N GLN A 72 19.41 -8.28 1.49
CA GLN A 72 19.97 -7.67 0.27
C GLN A 72 19.09 -7.91 -0.96
N ARG A 73 18.05 -8.74 -0.86
CA ARG A 73 17.10 -8.99 -1.94
C ARG A 73 16.23 -7.76 -2.19
N THR A 74 15.75 -7.65 -3.43
CA THR A 74 14.82 -6.60 -3.82
C THR A 74 13.51 -6.73 -3.04
N LEU A 75 12.87 -5.59 -2.79
CA LEU A 75 11.66 -5.49 -1.97
C LEU A 75 10.49 -6.34 -2.49
N ASP A 76 10.39 -6.51 -3.81
CA ASP A 76 9.40 -7.37 -4.46
C ASP A 76 9.60 -8.85 -4.11
N LEU A 77 10.83 -9.36 -4.20
CA LEU A 77 11.14 -10.74 -3.82
C LEU A 77 10.85 -11.01 -2.34
N ARG A 78 11.19 -10.05 -1.47
CA ARG A 78 10.92 -10.14 -0.02
C ARG A 78 9.42 -10.16 0.28
N ILE A 79 8.65 -9.30 -0.39
CA ILE A 79 7.19 -9.30 -0.26
C ILE A 79 6.59 -10.63 -0.72
N LEU A 80 7.05 -11.18 -1.84
CA LEU A 80 6.51 -12.43 -2.38
C LEU A 80 6.87 -13.64 -1.50
N GLU A 81 7.99 -13.60 -0.79
CA GLU A 81 8.29 -14.59 0.25
C GLU A 81 7.43 -14.43 1.51
N LEU A 82 7.20 -13.20 1.96
CA LEU A 82 6.40 -12.92 3.16
C LEU A 82 4.89 -13.15 2.90
N MET A 83 4.46 -13.04 1.65
CA MET A 83 3.07 -13.26 1.21
C MET A 83 3.05 -14.13 -0.05
N PRO A 84 3.24 -15.46 0.08
CA PRO A 84 3.25 -16.39 -1.05
C PRO A 84 1.96 -16.40 -1.88
N GLU A 85 0.85 -15.98 -1.28
CA GLU A 85 -0.46 -15.82 -1.91
C GLU A 85 -0.58 -14.55 -2.79
N LEU A 86 0.36 -13.61 -2.66
CA LEU A 86 0.39 -12.39 -3.47
C LEU A 86 1.05 -12.70 -4.81
N SER A 87 0.36 -12.46 -5.92
CA SER A 87 0.97 -12.59 -7.24
C SER A 87 1.85 -11.37 -7.55
N SER A 88 2.93 -11.59 -8.31
CA SER A 88 3.76 -10.49 -8.84
C SER A 88 2.94 -9.50 -9.70
N LEU A 89 1.91 -10.00 -10.38
CA LEU A 89 0.99 -9.17 -11.16
C LEU A 89 0.20 -8.21 -10.26
N ASP A 90 -0.33 -8.70 -9.14
CA ASP A 90 -1.11 -7.89 -8.20
C ASP A 90 -0.24 -6.88 -7.47
N LEU A 91 0.99 -7.28 -7.10
CA LEU A 91 1.99 -6.36 -6.53
C LEU A 91 2.30 -5.21 -7.50
N ASN A 92 2.56 -5.51 -8.77
CA ASN A 92 2.83 -4.48 -9.78
C ASN A 92 1.63 -3.57 -10.01
N ARG A 93 0.40 -4.12 -10.04
CA ARG A 93 -0.83 -3.32 -10.15
C ARG A 93 -1.00 -2.36 -8.97
N LEU A 94 -0.72 -2.82 -7.75
CA LEU A 94 -0.75 -1.98 -6.55
C LEU A 94 0.27 -0.85 -6.64
N ILE A 95 1.52 -1.15 -7.01
CA ILE A 95 2.60 -0.16 -7.14
C ILE A 95 2.22 0.94 -8.13
N VAL A 96 1.76 0.56 -9.32
CA VAL A 96 1.35 1.52 -10.36
C VAL A 96 0.18 2.37 -9.88
N ALA A 97 -0.84 1.77 -9.27
CA ALA A 97 -2.00 2.50 -8.77
C ALA A 97 -1.63 3.47 -7.63
N TRP A 98 -0.69 3.08 -6.75
CA TRP A 98 -0.18 3.94 -5.68
C TRP A 98 0.57 5.14 -6.22
N ASP A 99 1.54 4.93 -7.12
CA ASP A 99 2.34 6.00 -7.69
C ASP A 99 1.48 6.98 -8.49
N GLU A 100 0.51 6.45 -9.23
CA GLU A 100 -0.46 7.26 -9.97
C GLU A 100 -1.29 8.13 -9.03
N ALA A 101 -1.84 7.56 -7.95
CA ALA A 101 -2.66 8.28 -6.98
C ALA A 101 -1.85 9.32 -6.19
N ALA A 102 -0.64 8.98 -5.77
CA ALA A 102 0.25 9.92 -5.08
C ALA A 102 0.64 11.11 -5.99
N THR A 103 0.96 10.84 -7.25
CA THR A 103 1.39 11.86 -8.22
C THR A 103 0.25 12.78 -8.64
N GLN A 104 -0.91 12.22 -9.02
CA GLN A 104 -2.03 13.01 -9.55
C GLN A 104 -2.70 13.89 -8.49
N GLU A 105 -2.65 13.47 -7.22
CA GLU A 105 -3.18 14.27 -6.12
C GLU A 105 -2.14 15.22 -5.51
N GLY A 106 -0.91 15.27 -6.05
CA GLY A 106 0.17 16.11 -5.55
C GLY A 106 0.56 15.80 -4.09
N ARG A 107 0.29 14.57 -3.63
CA ARG A 107 0.51 14.17 -2.24
C ARG A 107 1.95 13.73 -2.05
N THR A 108 2.72 14.59 -1.41
CA THR A 108 4.16 14.34 -1.16
C THR A 108 4.49 14.23 0.33
N SER A 109 3.58 14.64 1.22
CA SER A 109 3.76 14.51 2.66
C SER A 109 3.23 13.17 3.18
N ASP A 110 3.91 12.64 4.19
CA ASP A 110 3.53 11.40 4.89
C ASP A 110 2.05 11.41 5.29
N GLY A 111 1.59 12.46 5.98
CA GLY A 111 0.19 12.58 6.40
C GLY A 111 -0.81 12.61 5.23
N ALA A 112 -0.44 13.18 4.08
CA ALA A 112 -1.31 13.15 2.90
C ALA A 112 -1.38 11.75 2.28
N LEU A 113 -0.24 11.05 2.20
CA LEU A 113 -0.16 9.69 1.70
C LEU A 113 -0.90 8.69 2.61
N ARG A 114 -0.83 8.86 3.93
CA ARG A 114 -1.64 8.06 4.86
C ARG A 114 -3.13 8.27 4.66
N ARG A 115 -3.58 9.52 4.50
CA ARG A 115 -4.99 9.82 4.20
C ARG A 115 -5.44 9.17 2.89
N LEU A 116 -4.57 9.16 1.87
CA LEU A 116 -4.84 8.48 0.61
C LEU A 116 -4.97 6.97 0.81
N LEU A 117 -4.03 6.35 1.52
CA LEU A 117 -4.06 4.91 1.80
C LEU A 117 -5.32 4.51 2.60
N ARG A 118 -5.67 5.26 3.65
CA ARG A 118 -6.89 5.02 4.44
C ARG A 118 -8.17 5.17 3.60
N GLY A 119 -8.23 6.17 2.74
CA GLY A 119 -9.37 6.38 1.85
C GLY A 119 -9.52 5.27 0.79
N ALA A 120 -8.40 4.76 0.27
CA ALA A 120 -8.40 3.63 -0.65
C ALA A 120 -8.75 2.30 0.05
N LEU A 121 -8.25 2.06 1.26
CA LEU A 121 -8.61 0.90 2.10
C LEU A 121 -10.11 0.88 2.41
N THR A 122 -10.68 2.05 2.75
CA THR A 122 -12.12 2.20 2.97
C THR A 122 -12.93 1.82 1.73
N ARG A 123 -12.52 2.29 0.55
CA ARG A 123 -13.16 1.91 -0.73
C ARG A 123 -13.01 0.44 -1.08
N ALA A 124 -11.90 -0.18 -0.68
CA ALA A 124 -11.66 -1.60 -0.82
C ALA A 124 -12.47 -2.47 0.16
N GLY A 125 -13.28 -1.86 1.05
CA GLY A 125 -14.05 -2.57 2.07
C GLY A 125 -13.19 -3.11 3.21
N VAL A 126 -11.97 -2.60 3.40
CA VAL A 126 -11.09 -2.98 4.50
C VAL A 126 -11.43 -2.09 5.69
N ALA A 127 -12.11 -2.66 6.68
CA ALA A 127 -12.36 -1.97 7.94
C ALA A 127 -11.02 -1.68 8.65
N ALA A 128 -10.82 -0.46 9.12
CA ALA A 128 -9.78 -0.18 10.11
C ALA A 128 -10.10 -1.04 11.34
N GLU A 129 -9.28 -2.04 11.62
CA GLU A 129 -9.44 -2.84 12.84
C GLU A 129 -9.24 -1.88 14.02
N THR A 130 -10.35 -1.46 14.62
CA THR A 130 -10.30 -0.73 15.88
C THR A 130 -9.61 -1.66 16.87
N PRO A 131 -8.49 -1.26 17.51
CA PRO A 131 -7.82 -2.14 18.44
C PRO A 131 -8.83 -2.49 19.52
N SER A 132 -9.22 -3.77 19.57
CA SER A 132 -10.10 -4.30 20.59
C SER A 132 -9.41 -4.06 21.92
N ARG A 133 -9.82 -3.00 22.63
CA ARG A 133 -9.39 -2.67 23.98
C ARG A 133 -9.72 -3.90 24.81
N ARG A 134 -8.73 -4.75 25.08
CA ARG A 134 -8.86 -5.83 26.07
C ARG A 134 -9.35 -5.15 27.35
N ALA A 135 -10.59 -5.44 27.75
CA ALA A 135 -11.08 -5.06 29.05
C ALA A 135 -10.20 -5.76 30.09
N PRO A 136 -9.73 -5.05 31.14
CA PRO A 136 -9.08 -5.73 32.25
C PRO A 136 -10.14 -6.58 32.97
N SER A 137 -9.84 -7.86 33.13
CA SER A 137 -10.55 -8.77 34.05
C SER A 137 -10.34 -8.35 35.50
#